data_AF-A0A2D7XZB2-F1
#
_entry.id   AF-A0A2D7XZB2-F1
#
_cell.length_a   1.000
_cell.length_b   1.000
_cell.length_c   1.000
_cell.angle_alpha   90.00
_cell.angle_beta   90.00
_cell.angle_gamma   90.00
#
_symmetry.space_group_name_H-M   'P 1'
#
loop_
_entity.id
_entity.type
_entity.pdbx_description
1 polymer ?
#
loop_
_entity_poly.entity_id
_entity_poly.type
_entity_poly.pdbx_seq_one_letter_code
_entity_poly.pdbx_strand_id
1 'polypeptide(L)'
;MTSLKFTTASALAALTLAACATAPNVPESSLPVRAEGALLSADAAGLAQTDLPKDWWRLYDSPVLDDLVQTALANNRSLAVSAANLEQVRAGLTQARAALLPSTTASSSAQYVRDPSFAPGDVETDVYSL
;
A
#
# COMPACT_ATOMS: atom_id res chain seq x y z
N MET A 1 1.56 39.29 29.21
CA MET A 1 2.30 39.59 27.95
C MET A 1 3.17 38.42 27.45
N THR A 2 3.51 37.43 28.28
CA THR A 2 4.25 36.21 27.88
C THR A 2 3.38 35.19 27.13
N SER A 3 2.09 35.04 27.50
CA SER A 3 1.15 34.13 26.82
C SER A 3 0.94 34.42 25.34
N LEU A 4 1.02 35.69 24.92
CA LEU A 4 0.82 36.11 23.53
C LEU A 4 2.03 35.79 22.63
N LYS A 5 3.24 35.65 23.22
CA LYS A 5 4.46 35.26 22.51
C LYS A 5 4.55 33.74 22.32
N PHE A 6 3.99 32.97 23.24
CA PHE A 6 3.93 31.51 23.12
C PHE A 6 2.94 31.05 22.05
N THR A 7 1.79 31.72 21.92
CA THR A 7 0.80 31.40 20.87
C THR A 7 1.30 31.72 19.45
N THR A 8 2.02 32.83 19.25
CA THR A 8 2.61 33.16 17.94
C THR A 8 3.74 32.21 17.54
N ALA A 9 4.59 31.81 18.50
CA ALA A 9 5.65 30.83 18.25
C ALA A 9 5.10 29.46 17.87
N SER A 10 4.02 29.01 18.54
CA SER A 10 3.35 27.75 18.20
C SER A 10 2.68 27.79 16.82
N ALA A 11 2.05 28.91 16.46
CA ALA A 11 1.45 29.09 15.13
C ALA A 11 2.50 29.08 14.01
N LEU A 12 3.65 29.72 14.22
CA LEU A 12 4.75 29.73 13.24
C LEU A 12 5.37 28.33 13.06
N ALA A 13 5.55 27.58 14.15
CA ALA A 13 6.06 26.21 14.11
C ALA A 13 5.09 25.23 13.42
N ALA A 14 3.77 25.42 13.60
CA ALA A 14 2.77 24.63 12.90
C ALA A 14 2.78 24.91 11.38
N LEU A 15 2.99 26.17 10.98
CA LEU A 15 3.06 26.57 9.56
C LEU A 15 4.30 26.00 8.86
N THR A 16 5.45 25.93 9.54
CA THR A 16 6.68 25.37 8.96
C THR A 16 6.64 23.85 8.84
N LEU A 17 5.94 23.14 9.75
CA LEU A 17 5.73 21.69 9.64
C LEU A 17 4.80 21.32 8.47
N ALA A 18 3.75 22.11 8.23
CA ALA A 18 2.83 21.89 7.12
C ALA A 18 3.51 22.04 5.74
N ALA A 19 4.60 22.82 5.65
CA ALA A 19 5.38 22.97 4.42
C ALA A 19 6.14 21.70 4.00
N CYS A 20 6.39 20.76 4.92
CA CYS A 20 7.05 19.48 4.62
C CYS A 20 6.09 18.37 4.16
N ALA A 21 4.78 18.53 4.37
CA ALA A 21 3.77 17.52 4.04
C ALA A 21 3.07 17.86 2.72
N THR A 22 3.75 17.66 1.59
CA THR A 22 3.13 17.83 0.26
C THR A 22 2.87 16.48 -0.38
N ALA A 23 1.58 16.12 -0.53
CA ALA A 23 1.20 15.00 -1.40
C ALA A 23 1.39 15.43 -2.86
N PRO A 24 1.97 14.58 -3.72
CA PRO A 24 2.03 14.87 -5.15
C PRO A 24 0.62 15.07 -5.71
N ASN A 25 0.42 16.09 -6.55
CA ASN A 25 -0.84 16.25 -7.28
C ASN A 25 -0.95 15.07 -8.26
N VAL A 26 -1.86 14.15 -7.99
CA VAL A 26 -2.13 13.04 -8.90
C VAL A 26 -2.98 13.61 -10.04
N PRO A 27 -2.48 13.65 -11.28
CA PRO A 27 -3.29 14.13 -12.39
C PRO A 27 -4.53 13.24 -12.52
N GLU A 28 -5.70 13.85 -12.73
CA GLU A 28 -6.88 13.10 -13.13
C GLU A 28 -6.52 12.29 -14.38
N SER A 29 -6.65 10.97 -14.30
CA SER A 29 -6.54 10.12 -15.46
C SER A 29 -7.79 10.36 -16.30
N SER A 30 -7.72 11.34 -17.22
CA SER A 30 -8.66 11.39 -18.31
C SER A 30 -8.42 10.13 -19.13
N LEU A 31 -9.38 9.22 -19.10
CA LEU A 31 -9.42 8.14 -20.07
C LEU A 31 -9.38 8.83 -21.45
N PRO A 32 -8.52 8.37 -22.39
CA PRO A 32 -8.61 8.87 -23.75
C PRO A 32 -10.07 8.75 -24.17
N VAL A 33 -10.60 9.82 -24.75
CA VAL A 33 -11.97 9.91 -25.24
C VAL A 33 -12.39 8.54 -25.77
N ARG A 34 -13.43 7.98 -25.13
CA ARG A 34 -14.05 6.69 -25.45
C ARG A 34 -14.11 6.60 -26.97
N ALA A 35 -13.82 5.46 -27.59
CA ALA A 35 -13.87 5.34 -29.06
C ALA A 35 -15.22 5.84 -29.59
N GLU A 36 -15.27 7.11 -30.00
CA GLU A 36 -16.44 7.83 -30.51
C GLU A 36 -16.64 7.55 -32.01
N GLY A 37 -15.85 6.62 -32.55
CA GLY A 37 -16.07 6.09 -33.88
C GLY A 37 -17.40 5.35 -33.92
N ALA A 38 -18.25 5.71 -34.87
CA ALA A 38 -19.43 4.93 -35.20
C ALA A 38 -19.00 3.47 -35.41
N LEU A 39 -19.63 2.54 -34.68
CA LEU A 39 -19.44 1.12 -34.96
C LEU A 39 -19.93 0.89 -36.40
N LEU A 40 -19.04 0.37 -37.26
CA LEU A 40 -19.29 0.19 -38.70
C LEU A 40 -20.52 -0.67 -39.02
N SER A 41 -21.09 -1.36 -38.03
CA SER A 41 -22.29 -2.19 -38.17
C SER A 41 -23.37 -1.95 -37.11
N ALA A 42 -23.28 -0.89 -36.30
CA ALA A 42 -24.36 -0.58 -35.35
C ALA A 42 -25.19 0.61 -35.87
N ASP A 43 -26.49 0.40 -36.03
CA ASP A 43 -27.42 1.50 -36.09
C ASP A 43 -27.49 2.19 -34.71
N ALA A 44 -27.56 3.52 -34.69
CA ALA A 44 -27.58 4.28 -33.44
C ALA A 44 -28.81 3.97 -32.57
N ALA A 45 -29.84 3.31 -33.11
CA ALA A 45 -31.05 2.93 -32.38
C ALA A 45 -30.86 1.63 -31.57
N GLY A 46 -29.91 0.76 -31.94
CA GLY A 46 -29.54 -0.46 -31.19
C GLY A 46 -28.56 -0.25 -30.03
N LEU A 47 -28.01 0.96 -29.87
CA LEU A 47 -27.04 1.27 -28.82
C LEU A 47 -27.72 1.82 -27.58
N ALA A 48 -27.83 1.00 -26.53
CA ALA A 48 -28.29 1.45 -25.22
C ALA A 48 -27.24 2.37 -24.58
N GLN A 49 -27.61 3.62 -24.32
CA GLN A 49 -26.82 4.61 -23.57
C GLN A 49 -26.91 4.41 -22.04
N THR A 50 -27.50 3.29 -21.60
CA THR A 50 -27.72 2.95 -20.19
C THR A 50 -26.61 2.02 -19.70
N ASP A 51 -26.28 2.13 -18.43
CA ASP A 51 -25.31 1.23 -17.79
C ASP A 51 -25.76 -0.22 -17.92
N LEU A 52 -24.81 -1.08 -18.33
CA LEU A 52 -25.05 -2.52 -18.41
C LEU A 52 -25.35 -3.08 -17.01
N PRO A 53 -26.32 -3.98 -16.86
CA PRO A 53 -26.55 -4.66 -15.59
C PRO A 53 -25.31 -5.47 -15.20
N LYS A 54 -25.11 -5.69 -13.89
CA LYS A 54 -24.01 -6.52 -13.37
C LYS A 54 -23.95 -7.89 -14.04
N ASP A 55 -25.11 -8.50 -14.22
CA ASP A 55 -25.28 -9.82 -14.82
C ASP A 55 -25.58 -9.70 -16.31
N TRP A 56 -24.78 -8.91 -17.02
CA TRP A 56 -24.99 -8.57 -18.43
C TRP A 56 -25.19 -9.79 -19.34
N TRP A 57 -24.63 -10.95 -19.00
CA TRP A 57 -24.78 -12.17 -19.79
C TRP A 57 -26.22 -12.71 -19.80
N ARG A 58 -27.07 -12.29 -18.85
CA ARG A 58 -28.48 -12.66 -18.82
C ARG A 58 -29.29 -12.01 -19.94
N LEU A 59 -28.76 -10.96 -20.56
CA LEU A 59 -29.37 -10.34 -21.75
C LEU A 59 -29.43 -11.29 -22.96
N TYR A 60 -28.72 -12.43 -22.92
CA TYR A 60 -28.77 -13.46 -23.95
C TYR A 60 -29.89 -14.49 -23.75
N ASP A 61 -30.65 -14.43 -22.65
CA ASP A 61 -31.76 -15.35 -22.32
C ASP A 61 -31.39 -16.85 -22.46
N SER A 62 -30.16 -17.21 -22.13
CA SER A 62 -29.66 -18.59 -22.21
C SER A 62 -29.40 -19.17 -20.81
N PRO A 63 -30.18 -20.17 -20.37
CA PRO A 63 -29.98 -20.79 -19.04
C PRO A 63 -28.67 -21.57 -18.96
N VAL A 64 -28.19 -22.11 -20.09
CA VAL A 64 -26.89 -22.79 -20.16
C VAL A 64 -25.74 -21.79 -19.96
N LEU A 65 -25.86 -20.59 -20.54
CA LEU A 65 -24.85 -19.55 -20.36
C LEU A 65 -24.82 -19.06 -18.91
N ASP A 66 -25.98 -18.86 -18.29
CA ASP A 66 -26.07 -18.44 -16.89
C ASP A 66 -25.35 -19.43 -15.97
N ASP A 67 -25.59 -20.74 -16.15
CA ASP A 67 -24.94 -21.79 -15.35
C ASP A 67 -23.41 -21.83 -15.54
N LEU A 68 -22.94 -21.67 -16.78
CA LEU A 68 -21.50 -21.63 -17.08
C LEU A 68 -20.82 -20.42 -16.45
N VAL A 69 -21.44 -19.24 -16.53
CA VAL A 69 -20.88 -18.03 -15.92
C VAL A 69 -20.86 -18.15 -14.40
N GLN A 70 -21.94 -18.64 -13.79
CA GLN A 70 -22.01 -18.84 -12.34
C GLN A 70 -20.97 -19.85 -11.86
N THR A 71 -20.82 -20.97 -12.58
CA THR A 71 -19.79 -21.97 -12.28
C THR A 71 -18.39 -21.38 -12.40
N ALA A 72 -18.14 -20.57 -13.43
CA ALA A 72 -16.87 -19.89 -13.61
C ALA A 72 -16.60 -18.89 -12.47
N LEU A 73 -17.55 -18.01 -12.14
CA LEU A 73 -17.39 -17.04 -11.06
C LEU A 73 -17.12 -17.71 -9.70
N ALA A 74 -17.74 -18.85 -9.44
CA ALA A 74 -17.54 -19.60 -8.20
C ALA A 74 -16.18 -20.32 -8.12
N ASN A 75 -15.64 -20.81 -9.25
CA ASN A 75 -14.49 -21.70 -9.27
C ASN A 75 -13.24 -21.14 -9.97
N ASN A 76 -13.27 -19.92 -10.47
CA ASN A 76 -12.16 -19.33 -11.23
C ASN A 76 -10.98 -18.99 -10.33
N ARG A 77 -9.86 -19.69 -10.54
CA ARG A 77 -8.61 -19.47 -9.79
C ARG A 77 -7.94 -18.12 -10.05
N SER A 78 -8.12 -17.55 -11.24
CA SER A 78 -7.60 -16.21 -11.53
C SER A 78 -8.28 -15.14 -10.67
N LEU A 79 -9.59 -15.27 -10.43
CA LEU A 79 -10.32 -14.38 -9.51
C LEU A 79 -9.84 -14.56 -8.06
N ALA A 80 -9.60 -15.80 -7.64
CA ALA A 80 -9.04 -16.07 -6.31
C ALA A 80 -7.65 -15.45 -6.12
N VAL A 81 -6.76 -15.58 -7.12
CA VAL A 81 -5.43 -14.93 -7.11
C VAL A 81 -5.57 -13.41 -7.07
N SER A 82 -6.50 -12.84 -7.84
CA SER A 82 -6.74 -11.39 -7.85
C SER A 82 -7.22 -10.88 -6.49
N ALA A 83 -8.09 -11.63 -5.80
CA ALA A 83 -8.52 -11.31 -4.45
C ALA A 83 -7.36 -11.33 -3.45
N ALA A 84 -6.51 -12.36 -3.51
CA ALA A 84 -5.32 -12.47 -2.68
C ALA A 84 -4.33 -11.31 -2.92
N ASN A 85 -4.13 -10.90 -4.17
CA ASN A 85 -3.30 -9.73 -4.51
C ASN A 85 -3.86 -8.45 -3.86
N LEU A 86 -5.18 -8.26 -3.88
CA LEU A 86 -5.81 -7.10 -3.24
C LEU A 86 -5.61 -7.12 -1.71
N GLU A 87 -5.73 -8.29 -1.07
CA GLU A 87 -5.44 -8.46 0.36
C GLU A 87 -3.99 -8.15 0.69
N GLN A 88 -3.04 -8.64 -0.12
CA GLN A 88 -1.61 -8.35 0.03
C GLN A 88 -1.32 -6.85 -0.04
N VAL A 89 -1.89 -6.14 -1.03
CA VAL A 89 -1.73 -4.68 -1.17
C VAL A 89 -2.29 -3.95 0.05
N ARG A 90 -3.46 -4.36 0.55
CA ARG A 90 -4.07 -3.78 1.75
C ARG A 90 -3.22 -4.01 3.00
N ALA A 91 -2.67 -5.20 3.18
CA ALA A 91 -1.77 -5.51 4.29
C ALA A 91 -0.50 -4.63 4.23
N GLY A 92 0.10 -4.48 3.05
CA GLY A 92 1.23 -3.58 2.84
C GLY A 92 0.91 -2.11 3.18
N LEU A 93 -0.28 -1.63 2.79
CA LEU A 93 -0.74 -0.30 3.16
C LEU A 93 -0.90 -0.13 4.67
N THR A 94 -1.44 -1.13 5.36
CA THR A 94 -1.56 -1.14 6.83
C THR A 94 -0.18 -1.07 7.49
N GLN A 95 0.79 -1.85 7.01
CA GLN A 95 2.17 -1.82 7.51
C GLN A 95 2.84 -0.44 7.29
N ALA A 96 2.69 0.14 6.10
CA ALA A 96 3.22 1.46 5.79
C ALA A 96 2.61 2.55 6.70
N ARG A 97 1.31 2.45 7.00
CA ARG A 97 0.64 3.35 7.96
C ARG A 97 1.11 3.14 9.39
N ALA A 98 1.34 1.90 9.81
CA ALA A 98 1.84 1.59 11.14
C ALA A 98 3.24 2.19 11.40
N ALA A 99 4.07 2.33 10.35
CA ALA A 99 5.37 2.98 10.45
C ALA A 99 5.31 4.49 10.78
N LEU A 100 4.14 5.13 10.64
CA LEU A 100 3.92 6.53 11.04
C LEU A 100 3.59 6.67 12.53
N LEU A 101 3.33 5.56 13.23
CA LEU A 101 2.97 5.54 14.64
C LEU A 101 4.21 5.27 15.51
N PRO A 102 4.24 5.71 16.77
CA PRO A 102 5.26 5.28 17.73
C PRO A 102 5.29 3.76 17.85
N SER A 103 6.48 3.17 17.79
CA SER A 103 6.68 1.73 17.99
C SER A 103 7.27 1.45 19.36
N THR A 104 6.87 0.33 19.97
CA THR A 104 7.42 -0.15 21.23
C THR A 104 8.08 -1.50 21.00
N THR A 105 9.35 -1.62 21.35
CA THR A 105 10.09 -2.88 21.31
C THR A 105 10.63 -3.19 22.70
N ALA A 106 10.58 -4.46 23.09
CA ALA A 106 11.20 -4.96 24.31
C ALA A 106 12.28 -5.96 23.89
N SER A 107 13.51 -5.71 24.32
CA SER A 107 14.65 -6.60 24.06
C SER A 107 15.37 -6.91 25.36
N SER A 108 15.95 -8.10 25.43
CA SER A 108 16.84 -8.50 26.52
C SER A 108 18.07 -9.14 25.90
N SER A 109 19.25 -8.80 26.41
CA SER A 109 20.52 -9.38 25.98
C SER A 109 21.42 -9.60 27.18
N ALA A 110 22.24 -10.64 27.12
CA ALA A 110 23.30 -10.92 28.06
C ALA A 110 24.58 -11.16 27.25
N GLN A 111 25.63 -10.41 27.55
CA GLN A 111 26.95 -10.58 26.93
C GLN A 111 27.96 -10.94 28.02
N TYR A 112 28.74 -11.98 27.79
CA TYR A 112 29.86 -12.36 28.64
C TYR A 112 31.14 -12.26 27.81
N VAL A 113 31.98 -11.29 28.14
CA VAL A 113 33.30 -11.13 27.55
C VAL A 113 34.32 -11.53 28.62
N ARG A 114 35.16 -12.53 28.31
CA ARG A 114 36.41 -12.72 29.05
C ARG A 114 37.47 -11.89 28.35
N ASP A 115 37.94 -10.85 29.02
CA ASP A 115 39.14 -10.12 28.63
C ASP A 115 40.34 -10.73 29.35
N PRO A 116 41.19 -11.53 28.67
CA PRO A 116 42.37 -12.12 29.29
C PRO A 116 43.47 -11.07 29.58
N SER A 117 43.35 -9.83 29.09
CA SER A 117 44.38 -8.79 29.30
C SER A 117 44.34 -8.13 30.69
N PHE A 118 43.37 -8.48 31.54
CA PHE A 118 43.19 -7.98 32.91
C PHE A 118 43.39 -9.05 34.00
N ALA A 119 44.26 -10.04 33.76
CA ALA A 119 44.71 -10.94 34.81
C ALA A 119 45.76 -10.23 35.71
N PRO A 120 45.58 -10.20 37.05
CA PRO A 120 46.61 -9.69 37.94
C PRO A 120 47.74 -10.72 38.02
N GLY A 121 48.70 -10.62 37.10
CA GLY A 121 49.84 -11.53 37.03
C GLY A 121 50.70 -11.44 35.77
N ASP A 122 50.16 -10.96 34.64
CA ASP A 122 50.81 -11.22 33.35
C ASP A 122 51.51 -9.96 32.81
N VAL A 123 52.62 -9.56 33.44
CA VAL A 123 53.70 -8.90 32.70
C VAL A 123 54.67 -10.00 32.28
N GLU A 124 54.34 -10.71 31.22
CA GLU A 124 55.33 -11.51 30.48
C GLU A 124 55.25 -11.11 29.01
N THR A 125 56.24 -10.32 28.63
CA THR A 125 56.60 -9.96 27.27
C THR A 125 56.86 -11.21 26.44
N ASP A 126 56.08 -11.43 25.38
CA ASP A 126 56.69 -11.88 24.13
C ASP A 126 55.82 -11.52 22.92
N VAL A 127 56.37 -10.61 22.12
CA VAL A 127 55.90 -10.30 20.78
C VAL A 127 56.63 -11.28 19.86
N TYR A 128 55.91 -12.27 19.32
CA TYR A 128 56.43 -13.05 18.20
C TYR A 128 55.55 -12.86 16.96
N SER A 129 56.13 -12.14 16.01
CA SER A 129 55.67 -12.00 14.63
C SER A 129 56.17 -13.21 13.82
N LEU A 130 55.28 -13.81 13.04
CA LEU A 130 55.59 -14.52 11.80
C LEU A 130 54.75 -13.93 10.68
#